data_AF-A0A8H7MKY9-F1
#
_entry.id   AF-A0A8H7MKY9-F1
#
_cell.length_a   1.000
_cell.length_b   1.000
_cell.length_c   1.000
_cell.angle_alpha   90.00
_cell.angle_beta   90.00
_cell.angle_gamma   90.00
#
_symmetry.space_group_name_H-M   'P 1'
#
loop_
_entity.id
_entity.type
_entity.pdbx_description
1 polymer ?
#
loop_
_entity_poly.entity_id
_entity_poly.type
_entity_poly.pdbx_seq_one_letter_code
_entity_poly.pdbx_strand_id
1 'polypeptide(L)'
;MASNTSTKLPFRFMDLPAELRCSVYDNIEFPTTWHTLDRTQNIPDRMSWPAPPKAHIHESRVTLIRPHTPLEILASCHLVNKEARPILKRKMEHFRYQPIRYLVDWSAAWALIGPVGPLRKCLGVADRDISRRERAVRNFLDTCALYLSQTSRTQSGLRGVPAIEMTITHKSEVVYNNEVMETMGWLMELKHYIQARLVVIYKTPLPKLQVHGFYQRGDSSDFEKFVLQEIPREPEIVDETSLKSGVFVRPLEEEAFEKHVEGLKFY
;
A
#
# COMPACT_ATOMS: atom_id res chain seq x y z
N MET A 1 -60.25 23.05 -10.54
CA MET A 1 -59.20 22.82 -9.53
C MET A 1 -57.87 22.72 -10.27
N ALA A 2 -57.06 23.78 -10.27
CA ALA A 2 -55.77 23.79 -10.96
C ALA A 2 -54.73 23.07 -10.09
N SER A 3 -54.15 21.98 -10.58
CA SER A 3 -53.03 21.32 -9.92
C SER A 3 -51.81 22.25 -9.97
N ASN A 4 -51.42 22.82 -8.84
CA ASN A 4 -50.15 23.53 -8.70
C ASN A 4 -49.01 22.52 -8.87
N THR A 5 -48.57 22.31 -10.11
CA THR A 5 -47.29 21.69 -10.42
C THR A 5 -46.21 22.70 -10.04
N SER A 6 -45.82 22.68 -8.76
CA SER A 6 -44.63 23.39 -8.28
C SER A 6 -43.44 22.89 -9.07
N THR A 7 -43.05 23.65 -10.10
CA THR A 7 -41.85 23.41 -10.88
C THR A 7 -40.66 23.64 -9.94
N LYS A 8 -40.19 22.56 -9.31
CA LYS A 8 -38.97 22.61 -8.50
C LYS A 8 -37.83 23.09 -9.38
N LEU A 9 -37.40 24.34 -9.18
CA LEU A 9 -36.18 24.84 -9.78
C LEU A 9 -35.01 23.96 -9.30
N PRO A 10 -34.05 23.65 -10.19
CA PRO A 10 -32.88 22.89 -9.79
C PRO A 10 -32.07 23.69 -8.78
N PHE A 11 -31.63 23.01 -7.72
CA PHE A 11 -30.73 23.58 -6.73
C PHE A 11 -29.42 24.02 -7.39
N ARG A 12 -28.98 25.25 -7.10
CA ARG A 12 -27.71 25.80 -7.58
C ARG A 12 -26.77 25.98 -6.39
N PHE A 13 -25.69 25.23 -6.38
CA PHE A 13 -24.67 25.30 -5.32
C PHE A 13 -24.10 26.72 -5.14
N MET A 14 -23.97 27.47 -6.24
CA MET A 14 -23.44 28.84 -6.21
C MET A 14 -24.40 29.87 -5.60
N ASP A 15 -25.68 29.53 -5.45
CA ASP A 15 -26.67 30.40 -4.81
C ASP A 15 -26.63 30.29 -3.28
N LEU A 16 -25.89 29.32 -2.72
CA LEU A 16 -25.63 29.23 -1.29
C LEU A 16 -24.76 30.40 -0.81
N PRO A 17 -24.91 30.89 0.43
CA PRO A 17 -23.89 31.70 1.10
C PRO A 17 -22.54 30.99 1.18
N ALA A 18 -21.45 31.77 1.27
CA ALA A 18 -20.08 31.23 1.29
C ALA A 18 -19.85 30.28 2.47
N GLU A 19 -20.46 30.57 3.62
CA GLU A 19 -20.39 29.77 4.83
C GLU A 19 -20.95 28.37 4.61
N LEU A 20 -22.09 28.26 3.92
CA LEU A 20 -22.70 26.97 3.60
C LEU A 20 -21.89 26.19 2.56
N ARG A 21 -21.30 26.88 1.57
CA ARG A 21 -20.38 26.23 0.62
C ARG A 21 -19.14 25.69 1.32
N CYS A 22 -18.55 26.45 2.24
CA CYS A 22 -17.43 26.02 3.07
C CYS A 22 -17.78 24.78 3.89
N SER A 23 -18.95 24.74 4.52
CA SER A 23 -19.44 23.54 5.22
C SER A 23 -19.55 22.34 4.28
N VAL A 24 -19.93 22.51 3.02
CA VAL A 24 -19.91 21.41 2.04
C VAL A 24 -18.48 20.93 1.78
N TYR A 25 -17.52 21.84 1.58
CA TYR A 25 -16.11 21.45 1.39
C TYR A 25 -15.52 20.74 2.62
N ASP A 26 -15.88 21.18 3.82
CA ASP A 26 -15.50 20.55 5.09
C ASP A 26 -16.09 19.13 5.26
N ASN A 27 -17.19 18.82 4.56
CA ASN A 27 -17.77 17.48 4.54
C ASN A 27 -17.36 16.63 3.33
N ILE A 28 -16.48 17.12 2.45
CA ILE A 28 -15.94 16.29 1.35
C ILE A 28 -15.09 15.17 1.96
N GLU A 29 -15.54 13.94 1.75
CA GLU A 29 -14.82 12.72 2.09
C GLU A 29 -13.67 12.47 1.11
N PHE A 30 -12.62 11.83 1.59
CA PHE A 30 -11.47 11.42 0.80
C PHE A 30 -11.54 9.90 0.69
N PRO A 31 -12.23 9.36 -0.33
CA PRO A 31 -12.47 7.94 -0.40
C PRO A 31 -11.16 7.18 -0.61
N THR A 32 -11.05 5.97 -0.09
CA THR A 32 -9.91 5.09 -0.39
C THR A 32 -9.97 4.63 -1.85
N THR A 33 -8.88 4.81 -2.58
CA THR A 33 -8.70 4.22 -3.92
C THR A 33 -7.84 2.97 -3.87
N TRP A 34 -8.25 1.99 -4.68
CA TRP A 34 -7.65 0.67 -4.78
C TRP A 34 -7.15 0.48 -6.21
N HIS A 35 -5.84 0.54 -6.41
CA HIS A 35 -5.21 0.28 -7.71
C HIS A 35 -4.70 -1.15 -7.71
N THR A 36 -5.36 -2.03 -8.48
CA THR A 36 -5.05 -3.46 -8.48
C THR A 36 -4.36 -3.87 -9.78
N LEU A 37 -3.16 -4.42 -9.67
CA LEU A 37 -2.48 -5.15 -10.73
C LEU A 37 -2.71 -6.65 -10.51
N ASP A 38 -3.39 -7.29 -11.43
CA ASP A 38 -3.67 -8.72 -11.39
C ASP A 38 -2.64 -9.47 -12.25
N ARG A 39 -2.17 -10.63 -11.78
CA ARG A 39 -1.24 -11.49 -12.51
C ARG A 39 -1.76 -11.86 -13.91
N THR A 40 -3.07 -12.01 -14.07
CA THR A 40 -3.74 -12.38 -15.33
C THR A 40 -3.68 -11.29 -16.40
N GLN A 41 -3.23 -10.08 -16.07
CA GLN A 41 -3.03 -8.98 -17.03
C GLN A 41 -1.78 -9.21 -17.92
N ASN A 42 -1.56 -10.47 -18.31
CA ASN A 42 -0.50 -10.99 -19.14
C ASN A 42 0.88 -10.60 -18.66
N ILE A 43 1.30 -11.04 -17.47
CA ILE A 43 2.70 -10.96 -17.03
C ILE A 43 3.41 -12.28 -17.41
N PRO A 44 4.08 -12.37 -18.57
CA PRO A 44 4.59 -13.59 -19.16
C PRO A 44 5.84 -14.07 -18.45
N ASP A 45 6.54 -13.18 -17.75
CA ASP A 45 7.80 -13.49 -17.10
C ASP A 45 7.60 -14.07 -15.69
N ARG A 46 7.60 -15.41 -15.63
CA ARG A 46 7.59 -16.18 -14.38
C ARG A 46 8.77 -15.84 -13.47
N MET A 47 9.88 -15.31 -14.00
CA MET A 47 11.04 -14.91 -13.21
C MET A 47 10.81 -13.62 -12.43
N SER A 48 9.84 -12.78 -12.84
CA SER A 48 9.58 -11.48 -12.20
C SER A 48 8.41 -11.52 -11.21
N TRP A 49 7.49 -12.46 -11.39
CA TRP A 49 6.40 -12.74 -10.48
C TRP A 49 6.17 -14.26 -10.46
N PRO A 50 6.56 -14.99 -9.40
CA PRO A 50 6.38 -16.43 -9.33
C PRO A 50 4.89 -16.76 -9.38
N ALA A 51 4.54 -17.81 -10.12
CA ALA A 51 3.14 -18.25 -10.17
C ALA A 51 2.79 -18.87 -8.81
N PRO A 52 1.71 -18.43 -8.14
CA PRO A 52 1.21 -19.18 -7.00
C PRO A 52 0.80 -20.58 -7.47
N PRO A 53 0.52 -21.52 -6.54
CA PRO A 53 0.01 -22.83 -6.89
C PRO A 53 -1.19 -22.73 -7.86
N LYS A 54 -1.30 -23.67 -8.82
CA LYS A 54 -2.21 -23.55 -9.98
C LYS A 54 -3.67 -23.19 -9.63
N ALA A 55 -4.15 -23.62 -8.46
CA ALA A 55 -5.49 -23.31 -7.97
C ALA A 55 -5.72 -21.81 -7.64
N HIS A 56 -4.65 -21.02 -7.54
CA HIS A 56 -4.67 -19.64 -7.02
C HIS A 56 -4.07 -18.60 -7.98
N ILE A 57 -3.82 -18.97 -9.24
CA ILE A 57 -3.21 -18.06 -10.24
C ILE A 57 -4.01 -16.76 -10.40
N HIS A 58 -5.35 -16.84 -10.32
CA HIS A 58 -6.26 -15.70 -10.44
C HIS A 58 -6.38 -14.85 -9.18
N GLU A 59 -5.76 -15.26 -8.07
CA GLU A 59 -5.88 -14.58 -6.79
C GLU A 59 -4.64 -13.77 -6.44
N SER A 60 -3.52 -13.99 -7.15
CA SER A 60 -2.29 -13.22 -6.94
C SER A 60 -2.39 -11.85 -7.60
N ARG A 61 -2.47 -10.84 -6.75
CA ARG A 61 -2.63 -9.44 -7.13
C ARG A 61 -1.79 -8.55 -6.24
N VAL A 62 -1.37 -7.42 -6.80
CA VAL A 62 -0.85 -6.30 -6.03
C VAL A 62 -1.91 -5.23 -5.98
N THR A 63 -2.38 -4.90 -4.78
CA THR A 63 -3.30 -3.79 -4.56
C THR A 63 -2.58 -2.66 -3.84
N LEU A 64 -2.44 -1.52 -4.50
CA LEU A 64 -2.03 -0.25 -3.89
C LEU A 64 -3.27 0.45 -3.31
N ILE A 65 -3.27 0.68 -2.01
CA ILE A 65 -4.35 1.29 -1.24
C ILE A 65 -3.90 2.68 -0.80
N ARG A 66 -4.67 3.71 -1.16
CA ARG A 66 -4.35 5.09 -0.83
C ARG A 66 -5.59 5.98 -0.76
N PRO A 67 -5.54 7.07 0.02
CA PRO A 67 -6.56 8.11 -0.05
C PRO A 67 -6.64 8.70 -1.46
N HIS A 68 -7.87 8.84 -1.97
CA HIS A 68 -8.16 9.64 -3.15
C HIS A 68 -8.34 11.08 -2.74
N THR A 69 -7.60 11.97 -3.37
CA THR A 69 -7.83 13.40 -3.24
C THR A 69 -8.76 13.84 -4.37
N PRO A 70 -9.99 14.27 -4.09
CA PRO A 70 -10.95 14.71 -5.11
C PRO A 70 -10.57 16.10 -5.62
N LEU A 71 -9.46 16.20 -6.36
CA LEU A 71 -8.94 17.47 -6.88
C LEU A 71 -9.81 18.04 -8.02
N GLU A 72 -10.74 17.24 -8.56
CA GLU A 72 -11.68 17.62 -9.62
C GLU A 72 -12.50 18.84 -9.21
N ILE A 73 -12.84 18.97 -7.92
CA ILE A 73 -13.58 20.14 -7.42
C ILE A 73 -12.78 21.44 -7.59
N LEU A 74 -11.45 21.38 -7.46
CA LEU A 74 -10.58 22.54 -7.63
C LEU A 74 -10.46 22.95 -9.11
N ALA A 75 -10.81 22.06 -10.04
CA ALA A 75 -10.83 22.34 -11.47
C ALA A 75 -12.16 22.93 -11.97
N SER A 76 -13.19 23.01 -11.12
CA SER A 76 -14.53 23.43 -11.52
C SER A 76 -14.62 24.92 -11.92
N CYS A 77 -14.39 25.85 -10.97
CA CYS A 77 -14.34 27.29 -11.23
C CYS A 77 -13.44 28.03 -10.23
N HIS A 78 -13.09 29.29 -10.55
CA HIS A 78 -12.16 30.07 -9.74
C HIS A 78 -12.66 30.33 -8.30
N LEU A 79 -13.95 30.59 -8.13
CA LEU A 79 -14.54 30.85 -6.81
C LEU A 79 -14.49 29.60 -5.93
N VAL A 80 -14.95 28.45 -6.44
CA VAL A 80 -14.88 27.16 -5.73
C VAL A 80 -13.43 26.81 -5.39
N ASN A 81 -12.48 26.98 -6.31
CA ASN A 81 -11.07 26.75 -6.02
C ASN A 81 -10.57 27.64 -4.88
N LYS A 82 -10.85 28.94 -4.94
CA LYS A 82 -10.43 29.90 -3.90
C LYS A 82 -10.94 29.54 -2.51
N GLU A 83 -12.20 29.08 -2.41
CA GLU A 83 -12.82 28.70 -1.15
C GLU A 83 -12.40 27.30 -0.66
N ALA A 84 -12.45 26.29 -1.54
CA ALA A 84 -12.21 24.89 -1.18
C ALA A 84 -10.72 24.58 -0.96
N ARG A 85 -9.81 25.25 -1.68
CA ARG A 85 -8.37 24.96 -1.62
C ARG A 85 -7.79 25.00 -0.20
N PRO A 86 -7.99 26.03 0.64
CA PRO A 86 -7.43 26.03 1.99
C PRO A 86 -7.99 24.90 2.87
N ILE A 87 -9.27 24.54 2.71
CA ILE A 87 -9.93 23.46 3.45
C ILE A 87 -9.35 22.10 3.03
N LEU A 88 -9.35 21.83 1.73
CA LEU A 88 -8.84 20.58 1.17
C LEU A 88 -7.33 20.43 1.41
N LYS A 89 -6.56 21.53 1.37
CA LYS A 89 -5.14 21.50 1.70
C LYS A 89 -4.88 20.99 3.12
N ARG A 90 -5.64 21.46 4.13
CA ARG A 90 -5.51 20.99 5.52
C ARG A 90 -5.82 19.49 5.63
N LYS A 91 -6.87 19.02 4.94
CA LYS A 91 -7.20 17.59 4.88
C LYS A 91 -6.12 16.77 4.17
N MET A 92 -5.59 17.26 3.05
CA MET A 92 -4.48 16.63 2.33
C MET A 92 -3.20 16.54 3.17
N GLU A 93 -2.93 17.55 4.00
CA GLU A 93 -1.78 17.53 4.92
C GLU A 93 -1.88 16.34 5.88
N HIS A 94 -3.07 16.00 6.38
CA HIS A 94 -3.26 14.80 7.19
C HIS A 94 -2.88 13.51 6.44
N PHE A 95 -3.36 13.35 5.20
CA PHE A 95 -3.08 12.15 4.38
C PHE A 95 -1.62 12.04 3.95
N ARG A 96 -0.91 13.17 3.86
CA ARG A 96 0.51 13.21 3.50
C ARG A 96 1.40 12.43 4.46
N TYR A 97 0.99 12.31 5.72
CA TYR A 97 1.73 11.59 6.75
C TYR A 97 1.31 10.13 6.87
N GLN A 98 0.26 9.71 6.17
CA GLN A 98 -0.13 8.31 6.17
C GLN A 98 0.82 7.48 5.29
N PRO A 99 1.15 6.25 5.71
CA PRO A 99 1.95 5.35 4.90
C PRO A 99 1.18 4.95 3.64
N ILE A 100 1.92 4.70 2.56
CA ILE A 100 1.35 4.00 1.41
C ILE A 100 1.15 2.54 1.78
N ARG A 101 -0.02 2.00 1.44
CA ARG A 101 -0.42 0.65 1.83
C ARG A 101 -0.45 -0.27 0.62
N TYR A 102 0.14 -1.45 0.76
CA TYR A 102 0.03 -2.54 -0.20
C TYR A 102 -0.71 -3.71 0.44
N LEU A 103 -1.61 -4.32 -0.32
CA LEU A 103 -2.23 -5.60 -0.02
C LEU A 103 -1.81 -6.59 -1.10
N VAL A 104 -1.11 -7.64 -0.69
CA VAL A 104 -0.46 -8.61 -1.58
C VAL A 104 -0.59 -10.03 -1.03
N ASP A 105 -0.30 -11.03 -1.86
CA ASP A 105 0.07 -12.37 -1.38
C ASP A 105 1.60 -12.54 -1.38
N TRP A 106 2.12 -13.68 -0.93
CA TRP A 106 3.57 -13.93 -0.90
C TRP A 106 4.25 -13.86 -2.27
N SER A 107 3.57 -14.34 -3.33
CA SER A 107 4.13 -14.32 -4.68
C SER A 107 4.24 -12.88 -5.23
N ALA A 108 3.22 -12.06 -4.99
CA ALA A 108 3.18 -10.65 -5.31
C ALA A 108 4.16 -9.83 -4.45
N ALA A 109 4.28 -10.15 -3.15
CA ALA A 109 5.25 -9.53 -2.27
C ALA A 109 6.67 -9.72 -2.81
N TRP A 110 7.04 -10.97 -3.14
CA TRP A 110 8.32 -11.28 -3.78
C TRP A 110 8.55 -10.46 -5.06
N ALA A 111 7.53 -10.38 -5.91
CA ALA A 111 7.59 -9.61 -7.16
C ALA A 111 7.87 -8.12 -6.90
N LEU A 112 7.35 -7.57 -5.80
CA LEU A 112 7.52 -6.18 -5.40
C LEU A 112 8.90 -5.88 -4.79
N ILE A 113 9.41 -6.76 -3.93
CA ILE A 113 10.60 -6.49 -3.10
C ILE A 113 11.86 -7.25 -3.52
N GLY A 114 11.74 -8.23 -4.41
CA GLY A 114 12.82 -9.12 -4.80
C GLY A 114 14.02 -8.41 -5.46
N PRO A 115 14.96 -9.15 -6.06
CA PRO A 115 16.23 -8.59 -6.56
C PRO A 115 16.01 -7.49 -7.62
N VAL A 116 14.96 -7.64 -8.40
CA VAL A 116 14.53 -6.69 -9.43
C VAL A 116 13.23 -5.98 -9.04
N GLY A 117 12.74 -6.13 -7.81
CA GLY A 117 11.45 -5.65 -7.39
C GLY A 117 11.27 -4.13 -7.58
N PRO A 118 10.14 -3.65 -8.12
CA PRO A 118 9.91 -2.23 -8.38
C PRO A 118 9.92 -1.35 -7.13
N LEU A 119 9.64 -1.91 -5.95
CA LEU A 119 9.71 -1.12 -4.72
C LEU A 119 11.13 -0.71 -4.38
N ARG A 120 12.17 -1.38 -4.89
CA ARG A 120 13.58 -1.02 -4.65
C ARG A 120 13.85 0.46 -4.96
N LYS A 121 13.40 0.95 -6.11
CA LYS A 121 13.55 2.36 -6.50
C LYS A 121 12.88 3.30 -5.49
N CYS A 122 11.70 2.91 -5.00
CA CYS A 122 10.94 3.69 -4.04
C CYS A 122 11.54 3.63 -2.62
N LEU A 123 12.29 2.57 -2.32
CA LEU A 123 13.03 2.37 -1.09
C LEU A 123 14.42 3.04 -1.10
N GLY A 124 14.76 3.77 -2.18
CA GLY A 124 16.04 4.47 -2.34
C GLY A 124 17.18 3.59 -2.85
N VAL A 125 16.87 2.41 -3.36
CA VAL A 125 17.86 1.45 -3.87
C VAL A 125 18.08 1.71 -5.36
N ALA A 126 19.35 1.83 -5.77
CA ALA A 126 19.71 2.05 -7.16
C ALA A 126 19.13 0.95 -8.06
N ASP A 127 18.47 1.37 -9.13
CA ASP A 127 17.78 0.46 -10.03
C ASP A 127 18.78 -0.23 -10.97
N ARG A 128 18.53 -1.52 -11.26
CA ARG A 128 19.21 -2.22 -12.36
C ARG A 128 18.28 -2.13 -13.55
N ASP A 129 18.69 -1.39 -14.59
CA ASP A 129 17.89 -1.03 -15.77
C ASP A 129 16.78 -2.04 -16.12
N ILE A 130 15.53 -1.65 -15.82
CA ILE A 130 14.30 -2.46 -15.96
C ILE A 130 13.65 -2.21 -17.34
N SER A 131 14.34 -1.60 -18.30
CA SER A 131 13.77 -1.17 -19.60
C SER A 131 12.99 -2.24 -20.40
N ARG A 132 13.18 -3.53 -20.11
CA ARG A 132 12.46 -4.66 -20.74
C ARG A 132 11.11 -5.04 -20.13
N ARG A 133 10.60 -4.35 -19.10
CA ARG A 133 9.28 -4.69 -18.54
C ARG A 133 8.11 -4.27 -19.43
N GLU A 134 7.06 -5.05 -19.33
CA GLU A 134 5.78 -4.81 -19.99
C GLU A 134 5.11 -3.51 -19.54
N ARG A 135 4.26 -2.98 -20.42
CA ARG A 135 3.60 -1.68 -20.22
C ARG A 135 2.70 -1.66 -18.99
N ALA A 136 1.92 -2.71 -18.74
CA ALA A 136 0.98 -2.75 -17.61
C ALA A 136 1.72 -2.71 -16.26
N VAL A 137 2.74 -3.56 -16.12
CA VAL A 137 3.63 -3.54 -14.95
C VAL A 137 4.28 -2.18 -14.82
N ARG A 138 4.91 -1.65 -15.88
CA ARG A 138 5.56 -0.34 -15.88
C ARG A 138 4.62 0.78 -15.42
N ASN A 139 3.42 0.87 -15.97
CA ASN A 139 2.42 1.86 -15.58
C ASN A 139 2.06 1.75 -14.09
N PHE A 140 1.91 0.53 -13.57
CA PHE A 140 1.70 0.29 -12.15
C PHE A 140 2.92 0.76 -11.33
N LEU A 141 4.15 0.48 -11.79
CA LEU A 141 5.38 0.93 -11.11
C LEU A 141 5.52 2.44 -11.10
N ASP A 142 5.24 3.09 -12.23
CA ASP A 142 5.31 4.55 -12.36
C ASP A 142 4.27 5.21 -11.45
N THR A 143 3.10 4.59 -11.34
CA THR A 143 2.05 5.00 -10.40
C THR A 143 2.52 4.86 -8.95
N CYS A 144 3.08 3.71 -8.58
CA CYS A 144 3.64 3.46 -7.25
C CYS A 144 4.76 4.45 -6.92
N ALA A 145 5.71 4.64 -7.83
CA ALA A 145 6.85 5.54 -7.68
C ALA A 145 6.42 7.01 -7.58
N LEU A 146 5.46 7.42 -8.40
CA LEU A 146 4.87 8.76 -8.34
C LEU A 146 4.29 9.01 -6.95
N TYR A 147 3.45 8.11 -6.44
CA TYR A 147 2.86 8.28 -5.11
C TYR A 147 3.88 8.18 -4.00
N LEU A 148 4.84 7.26 -4.09
CA LEU A 148 5.91 7.13 -3.10
C LEU A 148 6.80 8.38 -3.04
N SER A 149 7.04 9.03 -4.19
CA SER A 149 7.73 10.32 -4.24
C SER A 149 6.92 11.45 -3.59
N GLN A 150 5.59 11.38 -3.62
CA GLN A 150 4.70 12.35 -2.99
C GLN A 150 4.59 12.16 -1.48
N THR A 151 4.76 10.92 -0.97
CA THR A 151 4.75 10.61 0.47
C THR A 151 5.94 11.18 1.27
N SER A 152 6.78 12.06 0.72
CA SER A 152 7.77 12.77 1.56
C SER A 152 8.14 14.19 1.12
N ARG A 153 7.93 15.16 2.03
CA ARG A 153 8.83 16.29 2.42
C ARG A 153 8.07 17.29 3.31
N THR A 154 8.26 17.21 4.64
CA THR A 154 8.04 18.24 5.70
C THR A 154 6.82 18.11 6.62
N GLN A 155 7.11 17.89 7.90
CA GLN A 155 6.79 18.88 8.93
C GLN A 155 8.12 19.54 9.35
N SER A 156 8.11 20.84 9.65
CA SER A 156 9.17 21.58 10.39
C SER A 156 10.63 21.64 9.91
N GLY A 157 11.01 21.07 8.75
CA GLY A 157 12.40 21.09 8.29
C GLY A 157 13.22 19.86 8.72
N LEU A 158 12.63 18.96 9.53
CA LEU A 158 13.13 17.60 9.71
C LEU A 158 12.49 16.68 8.65
N ARG A 159 13.32 16.01 7.85
CA ARG A 159 12.86 15.08 6.82
C ARG A 159 12.30 13.82 7.48
N GLY A 160 10.98 13.73 7.61
CA GLY A 160 10.30 12.46 7.91
C GLY A 160 10.63 11.40 6.84
N VAL A 161 10.83 10.17 7.28
CA VAL A 161 11.16 9.03 6.42
C VAL A 161 9.88 8.55 5.71
N PRO A 162 9.90 8.31 4.38
CA PRO A 162 8.76 7.73 3.68
C PRO A 162 8.34 6.40 4.33
N ALA A 163 7.06 6.23 4.59
CA ALA A 163 6.53 5.03 5.23
C ALA A 163 5.69 4.20 4.25
N ILE A 164 5.92 2.89 4.26
CA ILE A 164 5.20 1.88 3.48
C ILE A 164 4.71 0.81 4.46
N GLU A 165 3.43 0.47 4.38
CA GLU A 165 2.87 -0.71 5.03
C GLU A 165 2.53 -1.75 3.95
N MET A 166 3.03 -2.97 4.10
CA MET A 166 2.74 -4.08 3.20
C MET A 166 2.05 -5.18 3.99
N THR A 167 0.78 -5.43 3.68
CA THR A 167 -0.01 -6.51 4.26
C THR A 167 0.08 -7.72 3.32
N ILE A 168 0.70 -8.79 3.79
CA ILE A 168 0.87 -10.04 3.05
C ILE A 168 -0.19 -11.04 3.53
N THR A 169 -1.15 -11.31 2.66
CA THR A 169 -2.20 -12.29 2.87
C THR A 169 -1.74 -13.68 2.42
N HIS A 170 -2.26 -14.70 3.09
CA HIS A 170 -2.09 -16.08 2.68
C HIS A 170 -3.29 -16.91 3.14
N LYS A 171 -3.60 -17.97 2.39
CA LYS A 171 -4.61 -18.95 2.79
C LYS A 171 -3.93 -20.05 3.62
N SER A 172 -4.56 -20.44 4.72
CA SER A 172 -4.05 -21.45 5.66
C SER A 172 -3.84 -22.83 5.03
N GLU A 173 -4.58 -23.16 3.98
CA GLU A 173 -4.50 -24.44 3.26
C GLU A 173 -3.43 -24.44 2.15
N VAL A 174 -2.87 -23.27 1.81
CA VAL A 174 -1.94 -23.15 0.68
C VAL A 174 -0.51 -23.39 1.14
N VAL A 175 0.11 -24.36 0.50
CA VAL A 175 1.54 -24.62 0.63
C VAL A 175 2.27 -23.69 -0.32
N TYR A 176 3.00 -22.73 0.24
CA TYR A 176 3.89 -21.88 -0.54
C TYR A 176 5.23 -22.61 -0.70
N ASN A 177 5.87 -22.40 -1.86
CA ASN A 177 7.19 -22.96 -2.14
C ASN A 177 8.25 -22.04 -1.50
N ASN A 178 9.28 -21.70 -2.27
CA ASN A 178 10.35 -20.81 -1.84
C ASN A 178 9.91 -19.35 -1.71
N GLU A 179 8.71 -18.95 -2.14
CA GLU A 179 8.32 -17.54 -2.20
C GLU A 179 8.34 -16.88 -0.83
N VAL A 180 7.88 -17.58 0.22
CA VAL A 180 7.90 -17.06 1.60
C VAL A 180 9.33 -16.89 2.08
N MET A 181 10.18 -17.91 1.88
CA MET A 181 11.58 -17.87 2.30
C MET A 181 12.36 -16.79 1.57
N GLU A 182 12.19 -16.69 0.26
CA GLU A 182 12.86 -15.69 -0.56
C GLU A 182 12.36 -14.28 -0.22
N THR A 183 11.05 -14.08 -0.05
CA THR A 183 10.50 -12.78 0.37
C THR A 183 11.11 -12.36 1.70
N MET A 184 11.12 -13.24 2.70
CA MET A 184 11.72 -12.95 4.01
C MET A 184 13.24 -12.73 3.91
N GLY A 185 13.96 -13.51 3.10
CA GLY A 185 15.38 -13.31 2.82
C GLY A 185 15.66 -11.92 2.26
N TRP A 186 14.87 -11.48 1.27
CA TRP A 186 14.98 -10.13 0.72
C TRP A 186 14.64 -9.05 1.74
N LEU A 187 13.64 -9.24 2.60
CA LEU A 187 13.33 -8.31 3.68
C LEU A 187 14.49 -8.18 4.67
N MET A 188 15.14 -9.29 5.02
CA MET A 188 16.33 -9.32 5.86
C MET A 188 17.50 -8.57 5.23
N GLU A 189 17.70 -8.68 3.92
CA GLU A 189 18.72 -7.90 3.22
C GLU A 189 18.36 -6.41 3.18
N LEU A 190 17.13 -6.08 2.76
CA LEU A 190 16.64 -4.71 2.58
C LEU A 190 16.81 -3.85 3.84
N LYS A 191 16.70 -4.45 5.04
CA LYS A 191 16.85 -3.75 6.32
C LYS A 191 18.14 -2.92 6.43
N HIS A 192 19.20 -3.29 5.69
CA HIS A 192 20.50 -2.64 5.78
C HIS A 192 20.70 -1.42 4.87
N TYR A 193 19.86 -1.23 3.84
CA TYR A 193 20.15 -0.23 2.80
C TYR A 193 18.94 0.59 2.34
N ILE A 194 17.74 0.35 2.87
CA ILE A 194 16.57 1.18 2.53
C ILE A 194 16.57 2.50 3.29
N GLN A 195 16.16 3.56 2.61
CA GLN A 195 16.00 4.91 3.17
C GLN A 195 14.54 5.22 3.55
N ALA A 196 13.70 4.20 3.54
CA ALA A 196 12.29 4.25 3.87
C ALA A 196 11.99 3.37 5.09
N ARG A 197 10.84 3.59 5.71
CA ARG A 197 10.29 2.70 6.73
C ARG A 197 9.34 1.73 6.02
N LEU A 198 9.66 0.45 6.03
CA LEU A 198 8.80 -0.62 5.49
C LEU A 198 8.30 -1.49 6.64
N VAL A 199 7.00 -1.51 6.86
CA VAL A 199 6.33 -2.37 7.84
C VAL A 199 5.65 -3.51 7.09
N VAL A 200 6.03 -4.75 7.41
CA VAL A 200 5.45 -5.95 6.82
C VAL A 200 4.51 -6.60 7.82
N ILE A 201 3.22 -6.60 7.49
CA ILE A 201 2.14 -7.13 8.32
C ILE A 201 1.72 -8.46 7.72
N TYR A 202 1.72 -9.52 8.51
CA TYR A 202 1.36 -10.87 8.03
C TYR A 202 0.66 -11.66 9.14
N LYS A 203 -0.16 -12.64 8.74
CA LYS A 203 -0.81 -13.56 9.68
C LYS A 203 0.22 -14.56 10.24
N THR A 204 0.29 -14.71 11.55
CA THR A 204 1.10 -15.73 12.23
C THR A 204 0.22 -16.95 12.57
N PRO A 205 0.75 -18.19 12.55
CA PRO A 205 2.08 -18.56 12.09
C PRO A 205 2.25 -18.39 10.58
N LEU A 206 3.50 -18.31 10.12
CA LEU A 206 3.81 -18.37 8.69
C LEU A 206 3.22 -19.64 8.03
N PRO A 207 2.81 -19.55 6.74
CA PRO A 207 2.24 -20.70 6.04
C PRO A 207 3.23 -21.86 5.97
N LYS A 208 2.72 -23.07 5.81
CA LYS A 208 3.54 -24.27 5.64
C LYS A 208 4.42 -24.15 4.40
N LEU A 209 5.70 -24.44 4.57
CA LEU A 209 6.72 -24.36 3.53
C LEU A 209 6.97 -25.74 2.92
N GLN A 210 7.01 -25.81 1.59
CA GLN A 210 7.47 -27.01 0.89
C GLN A 210 8.86 -26.78 0.27
N VAL A 211 9.88 -26.98 1.09
CA VAL A 211 11.27 -26.88 0.63
C VAL A 211 11.62 -28.14 -0.17
N HIS A 212 11.96 -27.99 -1.45
CA HIS A 212 12.54 -29.06 -2.27
C HIS A 212 14.07 -28.87 -2.35
N GLY A 213 14.86 -29.77 -1.74
CA GLY A 213 16.33 -29.75 -1.82
C GLY A 213 17.06 -30.21 -0.55
N PHE A 214 18.38 -29.93 -0.47
CA PHE A 214 19.27 -30.29 0.66
C PHE A 214 18.98 -29.53 1.96
N TYR A 215 18.16 -28.48 1.91
CA TYR A 215 17.71 -27.77 3.09
C TYR A 215 16.59 -28.59 3.73
N GLN A 216 16.87 -29.17 4.91
CA GLN A 216 15.91 -29.95 5.67
C GLN A 216 14.58 -29.21 5.82
N ARG A 217 13.48 -29.96 5.82
CA ARG A 217 12.13 -29.48 6.14
C ARG A 217 12.14 -28.90 7.56
N GLY A 218 12.44 -27.61 7.69
CA GLY A 218 12.24 -26.86 8.92
C GLY A 218 10.74 -26.68 9.17
N ASP A 219 10.34 -26.73 10.43
CA ASP A 219 9.00 -26.31 10.83
C ASP A 219 8.82 -24.82 10.49
N SER A 220 7.66 -24.41 9.97
CA SER A 220 7.40 -22.99 9.67
C SER A 220 7.51 -22.13 10.93
N SER A 221 7.24 -22.71 12.11
CA SER A 221 7.45 -22.08 13.41
C SER A 221 8.93 -21.72 13.67
N ASP A 222 9.85 -22.62 13.34
CA ASP A 222 11.28 -22.36 13.57
C ASP A 222 11.84 -21.34 12.58
N PHE A 223 11.36 -21.39 11.33
CA PHE A 223 11.67 -20.35 10.35
C PHE A 223 11.15 -18.98 10.79
N GLU A 224 9.93 -18.89 11.29
CA GLU A 224 9.36 -17.63 11.78
C GLU A 224 10.15 -17.08 12.98
N LYS A 225 10.54 -17.93 13.93
CA LYS A 225 11.41 -17.52 15.04
C LYS A 225 12.73 -16.94 14.53
N PHE A 226 13.34 -17.56 13.53
CA PHE A 226 14.55 -17.04 12.89
C PHE A 226 14.30 -15.66 12.24
N VAL A 227 13.22 -15.51 11.48
CA VAL A 227 12.83 -14.22 10.88
C VAL A 227 12.66 -13.14 11.95
N LEU A 228 12.01 -13.46 13.08
CA LEU A 228 11.79 -12.53 14.18
C LEU A 228 13.06 -12.19 14.98
N GLN A 229 14.11 -13.00 14.88
CA GLN A 229 15.44 -12.68 15.42
C GLN A 229 16.20 -11.73 14.48
N GLU A 230 16.01 -11.88 13.18
CA GLU A 230 16.72 -11.11 12.17
C GLU A 230 16.06 -9.76 11.83
N ILE A 231 14.73 -9.72 11.77
CA ILE A 231 13.98 -8.51 11.44
C ILE A 231 13.33 -7.98 12.71
N PRO A 232 13.57 -6.72 13.11
CA PRO A 232 12.98 -6.17 14.32
C PRO A 232 11.45 -6.12 14.18
N ARG A 233 10.77 -6.45 15.29
CA ARG A 233 9.35 -6.19 15.40
C ARG A 233 9.09 -4.68 15.34
N GLU A 234 7.93 -4.35 14.80
CA GLU A 234 7.50 -2.97 14.86
C GLU A 234 7.27 -2.53 16.31
N PRO A 235 7.80 -1.37 16.74
CA PRO A 235 7.55 -0.87 18.08
C PRO A 235 6.07 -0.53 18.27
N GLU A 236 5.47 -1.00 19.38
CA GLU A 236 4.08 -0.71 19.74
C GLU A 236 3.84 0.78 20.05
N ILE A 237 4.90 1.49 20.47
CA ILE A 237 4.86 2.92 20.78
C ILE A 237 5.61 3.69 19.69
N VAL A 238 4.87 4.53 18.98
CA VAL A 238 5.39 5.46 17.98
C VAL A 238 6.04 6.65 18.69
N ASP A 239 7.24 6.46 19.25
CA ASP A 239 8.09 7.57 19.74
C ASP A 239 8.76 8.31 18.56
N GLU A 240 9.40 9.46 18.75
CA GLU A 240 10.19 10.14 17.71
C GLU A 240 11.27 9.21 17.09
N THR A 241 11.74 8.22 17.85
CA THR A 241 12.62 7.15 17.37
C THR A 241 11.96 6.11 16.45
N SER A 242 10.62 6.09 16.36
CA SER A 242 9.83 5.21 15.47
C SER A 242 9.86 5.66 13.99
N LEU A 243 10.37 6.86 13.72
CA LEU A 243 10.57 7.39 12.37
C LEU A 243 11.84 6.83 11.69
N LYS A 244 12.52 5.86 12.31
CA LYS A 244 13.70 5.21 11.72
C LYS A 244 13.35 4.52 10.40
N SER A 245 14.20 4.74 9.40
CA SER A 245 14.23 3.91 8.20
C SER A 245 14.65 2.49 8.55
N GLY A 246 14.12 1.52 7.82
CA GLY A 246 14.38 0.11 8.07
C GLY A 246 13.16 -0.75 7.75
N VAL A 247 13.38 -2.06 7.81
CA VAL A 247 12.34 -3.06 7.62
C VAL A 247 11.90 -3.55 9.00
N PHE A 248 10.59 -3.58 9.22
CA PHE A 248 9.95 -4.02 10.45
C PHE A 248 8.90 -5.06 10.13
N VAL A 249 8.65 -5.97 11.07
CA VAL A 249 7.58 -6.97 10.96
C VAL A 249 6.53 -6.80 12.04
N ARG A 250 5.26 -6.99 11.68
CA ARG A 250 4.10 -7.01 12.57
C ARG A 250 3.32 -8.31 12.34
N PRO A 251 3.73 -9.43 12.96
CA PRO A 251 2.92 -10.64 12.97
C PRO A 251 1.62 -10.38 13.71
N LEU A 252 0.50 -10.83 13.15
CA LEU A 252 -0.82 -10.73 13.77
C LEU A 252 -1.47 -12.11 13.84
N GLU A 253 -2.11 -12.41 14.97
CA GLU A 253 -2.99 -13.58 15.08
C GLU A 253 -4.19 -13.45 14.14
N GLU A 254 -4.86 -14.57 13.84
CA GLU A 254 -5.91 -14.64 12.82
C GLU A 254 -7.00 -13.56 12.96
N GLU A 255 -7.62 -13.42 14.14
CA GLU A 255 -8.68 -12.42 14.36
C GLU A 255 -8.17 -10.98 14.16
N ALA A 256 -6.99 -10.67 14.70
CA ALA A 256 -6.38 -9.34 14.57
C ALA A 256 -5.99 -9.03 13.13
N PHE A 257 -5.53 -10.05 12.39
CA PHE A 257 -5.18 -9.92 10.99
C PHE A 257 -6.40 -9.67 10.11
N GLU A 258 -7.49 -10.43 10.29
CA GLU A 258 -8.73 -10.21 9.53
C GLU A 258 -9.31 -8.82 9.80
N LYS A 259 -9.33 -8.40 11.07
CA LYS A 259 -9.75 -7.03 11.43
C LYS A 259 -8.88 -5.96 10.77
N HIS A 260 -7.56 -6.17 10.70
CA HIS A 260 -6.64 -5.28 9.99
C HIS A 260 -6.96 -5.22 8.50
N VAL A 261 -7.16 -6.36 7.84
CA VAL A 261 -7.51 -6.44 6.41
C VAL A 261 -8.86 -5.78 6.12
N GLU A 262 -9.87 -5.96 6.97
CA GLU A 262 -11.16 -5.26 6.86
C GLU A 262 -11.00 -3.75 7.03
N GLY A 263 -10.17 -3.34 7.98
CA GLY A 263 -9.82 -1.96 8.25
C GLY A 263 -9.23 -1.24 7.04
N LEU A 264 -8.53 -1.96 6.15
CA LEU A 264 -7.93 -1.40 4.93
C LEU A 264 -8.91 -0.65 4.02
N LYS A 265 -10.22 -0.95 4.11
CA LYS A 265 -11.29 -0.30 3.34
C LYS A 265 -11.64 1.12 3.79
N PHE A 266 -11.18 1.53 4.96
CA PHE A 266 -11.58 2.79 5.61
C PHE A 266 -10.44 3.82 5.69
N TYR A 267 -9.33 3.62 4.98
CA TYR A 267 -8.13 4.47 5.04
C TYR A 267 -8.08 5.63 4.05
#